data_AF-A0A212TCR3-F1
#
_entry.id   AF-A0A212TCR3-F1
#
_cell.length_a   1.000
_cell.length_b   1.000
_cell.length_c   1.000
_cell.angle_alpha   90.00
_cell.angle_beta   90.00
_cell.angle_gamma   90.00
#
_symmetry.space_group_name_H-M   'P 1'
#
loop_
_entity.id
_entity.type
_entity.pdbx_description
1 polymer ?
#
loop_
_entity_poly.entity_id
_entity_poly.type
_entity_poly.pdbx_seq_one_letter_code
_entity_poly.pdbx_strand_id
1 'polypeptide(L)'
;MNYCLIKWSYVCMSMCLFLLECQSSNHKMETQAASPPPEVSPVQIVKTPAGYQLLRGGKPYRIKGVAGLQQIERVRELGGNSLRLYTTNYADAIMDKAHQQGLTVMLGLWMKPEYEDFDYYDQKAVAQQKEEIRQQVLRFRNHPALLIWNLGNELDNHTFNPRSFQVLNEIVRMIHELDPYHPVTTTLTGNFNMVFAVRKFCPDLDVLTVNVFGPLGQIKKYLEKDGWTGPYIVGEYGARGWWEAPKTSWLAPLDQSSNAKAEFIRKRFKKSVLGEPDKCLGSYALYWGQRFEQTSMWFSLFTEKGEKTAVADMVHYLWTGKQVANKAPHLHELRLGGQVDSCSAALRPGGHYLATIEASDPEGDPLKLTWEVVQDVDENFVLPQDRTAPEPLKEVVLRSDAKEALLRAPTKKGAYRLLVMASDGHGSVATHSFPFYVGVLTEEDMEKIKEEGSFKKKLSSVN
;
A
#
# COMPACT_ATOMS: atom_id res chain seq x y z
N MET A 1 -39.35 -88.68 -24.66
CA MET A 1 -40.70 -88.18 -24.96
C MET A 1 -41.48 -88.08 -23.66
N ASN A 2 -41.74 -86.83 -23.27
CA ASN A 2 -42.56 -86.25 -22.20
C ASN A 2 -43.25 -87.16 -21.16
N TYR A 3 -42.79 -87.01 -19.91
CA TYR A 3 -43.49 -87.33 -18.67
C TYR A 3 -44.30 -86.11 -18.20
N CYS A 4 -45.53 -86.33 -17.72
CA CYS A 4 -46.37 -85.31 -17.08
C CYS A 4 -46.47 -85.63 -15.57
N LEU A 5 -46.08 -84.65 -14.75
CA LEU A 5 -45.95 -84.72 -13.29
C LEU A 5 -47.26 -84.29 -12.60
N ILE A 6 -47.67 -85.05 -11.58
CA ILE A 6 -48.74 -84.70 -10.65
C ILE A 6 -48.12 -84.18 -9.34
N LYS A 7 -48.69 -83.06 -8.87
CA LYS A 7 -48.35 -82.27 -7.68
C LYS A 7 -48.55 -83.04 -6.37
N TRP A 8 -47.65 -82.81 -5.41
CA TRP A 8 -47.91 -82.93 -3.97
C TRP A 8 -47.40 -81.67 -3.26
N SER A 9 -48.26 -81.08 -2.43
CA SER A 9 -48.05 -79.85 -1.68
C SER A 9 -47.40 -80.15 -0.33
N TYR A 10 -46.33 -79.44 0.03
CA TYR A 10 -45.83 -79.36 1.40
C TYR A 10 -45.82 -77.91 1.87
N VAL A 11 -46.43 -77.71 3.03
CA VAL A 11 -46.51 -76.48 3.81
C VAL A 11 -45.16 -76.26 4.49
N CYS A 12 -44.54 -75.09 4.27
CA CYS A 12 -43.38 -74.64 5.05
C CYS A 12 -43.69 -73.28 5.68
N MET A 13 -43.66 -73.28 7.00
CA MET A 13 -43.92 -72.17 7.92
C MET A 13 -42.65 -71.31 8.03
N SER A 14 -42.71 -70.05 7.60
CA SER A 14 -41.59 -69.11 7.70
C SER A 14 -41.70 -68.26 8.96
N MET A 15 -40.66 -68.33 9.78
CA MET A 15 -40.49 -67.67 11.08
C MET A 15 -40.00 -66.23 10.84
N CYS A 16 -40.75 -65.22 11.31
CA CYS A 16 -40.35 -63.82 11.26
C CYS A 16 -39.25 -63.52 12.30
N LEU A 17 -38.05 -63.15 11.83
CA LEU A 17 -37.00 -62.52 12.63
C LEU A 17 -37.08 -61.00 12.43
N PHE A 18 -37.45 -60.28 13.48
CA PHE A 18 -37.37 -58.81 13.53
C PHE A 18 -35.90 -58.40 13.73
N LEU A 19 -35.30 -57.78 12.72
CA LEU A 19 -34.06 -57.02 12.86
C LEU A 19 -34.41 -55.57 13.19
N LEU A 20 -33.99 -55.11 14.38
CA LEU A 20 -34.01 -53.70 14.78
C LEU A 20 -32.84 -52.99 14.08
N GLU A 21 -33.14 -52.25 13.01
CA GLU A 21 -32.21 -51.30 12.41
C GLU A 21 -32.16 -50.03 13.26
N CYS A 22 -31.01 -49.82 13.91
CA CYS A 22 -30.68 -48.58 14.60
C CYS A 22 -30.23 -47.57 13.53
N GLN A 23 -31.16 -46.73 13.04
CA GLN A 23 -30.82 -45.61 12.17
C GLN A 23 -30.11 -44.52 13.00
N SER A 24 -28.79 -44.42 12.82
CA SER A 24 -28.02 -43.26 13.29
C SER A 24 -28.35 -42.06 12.39
N SER A 25 -29.28 -41.22 12.85
CA SER A 25 -29.53 -39.92 12.24
C SER A 25 -28.31 -39.02 12.46
N ASN A 26 -27.43 -38.94 11.45
CA ASN A 26 -26.45 -37.87 11.32
C ASN A 26 -27.18 -36.56 11.01
N HIS A 27 -27.75 -35.93 12.03
CA HIS A 27 -28.10 -34.52 11.96
C HIS A 27 -26.81 -33.71 12.01
N LYS A 28 -26.27 -33.38 10.82
CA LYS A 28 -25.49 -32.15 10.68
C LYS A 28 -26.42 -31.00 11.04
N MET A 29 -26.24 -30.43 12.23
CA MET A 29 -26.75 -29.09 12.51
C MET A 29 -26.04 -28.15 11.53
N GLU A 30 -26.71 -27.81 10.43
CA GLU A 30 -26.43 -26.56 9.73
C GLU A 30 -26.78 -25.44 10.71
N THR A 31 -25.77 -24.88 11.37
CA THR A 31 -25.87 -23.58 12.01
C THR A 31 -26.26 -22.58 10.93
N GLN A 32 -27.55 -22.23 10.85
CA GLN A 32 -27.98 -21.07 10.08
C GLN A 32 -27.18 -19.87 10.58
N ALA A 33 -26.27 -19.36 9.74
CA ALA A 33 -25.54 -18.15 10.05
C ALA A 33 -26.55 -17.04 10.37
N ALA A 34 -26.37 -16.38 11.51
CA ALA A 34 -27.24 -15.29 11.92
C ALA A 34 -27.31 -14.24 10.80
N SER A 35 -28.52 -13.78 10.47
CA SER A 35 -28.69 -12.70 9.50
C SER A 35 -27.91 -11.47 9.95
N PRO A 36 -27.22 -10.76 9.05
CA PRO A 36 -26.45 -9.58 9.42
C PRO A 36 -27.34 -8.51 10.06
N PRO A 37 -26.80 -7.71 10.99
CA PRO A 37 -27.47 -6.50 11.45
C PRO A 37 -27.88 -5.61 10.25
N PRO A 38 -29.00 -4.87 10.32
CA PRO A 38 -29.52 -4.10 9.18
C PRO A 38 -28.52 -3.11 8.56
N GLU A 39 -27.61 -2.58 9.36
CA GLU A 39 -26.59 -1.60 8.96
C GLU A 39 -25.37 -2.24 8.29
N VAL A 40 -25.18 -3.54 8.47
CA VAL A 40 -24.02 -4.28 7.94
C VAL A 40 -24.30 -4.71 6.50
N SER A 41 -23.35 -4.40 5.61
CA SER A 41 -23.31 -4.97 4.26
C SER A 41 -22.27 -6.09 4.23
N PRO A 42 -22.68 -7.38 4.30
CA PRO A 42 -21.73 -8.48 4.37
C PRO A 42 -20.74 -8.46 3.22
N VAL A 43 -19.48 -8.72 3.53
CA VAL A 43 -18.37 -8.80 2.59
C VAL A 43 -17.87 -10.23 2.55
N GLN A 44 -17.76 -10.78 1.35
CA GLN A 44 -17.38 -12.18 1.14
C GLN A 44 -16.34 -12.27 0.05
N ILE A 45 -15.36 -13.15 0.24
CA ILE A 45 -14.44 -13.55 -0.80
C ILE A 45 -14.88 -14.93 -1.28
N VAL A 46 -15.34 -15.00 -2.53
CA VAL A 46 -15.85 -16.24 -3.12
C VAL A 46 -14.86 -16.77 -4.15
N LYS A 47 -14.63 -18.08 -4.10
CA LYS A 47 -13.92 -18.80 -5.15
C LYS A 47 -14.88 -19.08 -6.30
N THR A 48 -14.52 -18.65 -7.50
CA THR A 48 -15.24 -18.87 -8.75
C THR A 48 -14.43 -19.80 -9.67
N PRO A 49 -15.01 -20.33 -10.75
CA PRO A 49 -14.23 -21.07 -11.76
C PRO A 49 -13.09 -20.25 -12.38
N ALA A 50 -13.23 -18.93 -12.42
CA ALA A 50 -12.23 -18.02 -12.98
C ALA A 50 -11.12 -17.65 -11.97
N GLY A 51 -11.36 -17.78 -10.66
CA GLY A 51 -10.43 -17.38 -9.60
C GLY A 51 -11.18 -16.95 -8.33
N TYR A 52 -11.00 -15.72 -7.88
CA TYR A 52 -11.62 -15.14 -6.68
C TYR A 52 -12.34 -13.84 -7.00
N GLN A 53 -13.41 -13.57 -6.25
CA GLN A 53 -14.16 -12.33 -6.35
C GLN A 53 -14.54 -11.84 -4.95
N LEU A 54 -14.37 -10.54 -4.72
CA LEU A 54 -14.88 -9.86 -3.53
C LEU A 54 -16.32 -9.43 -3.79
N LEU A 55 -17.22 -9.75 -2.87
CA LEU A 55 -18.62 -9.35 -2.89
C LEU A 55 -18.88 -8.42 -1.71
N ARG A 56 -19.71 -7.39 -1.90
CA ARG A 56 -20.28 -6.56 -0.82
C ARG A 56 -21.79 -6.50 -0.99
N GLY A 57 -22.53 -6.95 0.03
CA GLY A 57 -23.99 -7.11 -0.06
C GLY A 57 -24.43 -8.01 -1.22
N GLY A 58 -23.65 -9.07 -1.49
CA GLY A 58 -23.89 -10.01 -2.59
C GLY A 58 -23.54 -9.50 -4.00
N LYS A 59 -23.02 -8.27 -4.13
CA LYS A 59 -22.65 -7.68 -5.43
C LYS A 59 -21.13 -7.66 -5.62
N PRO A 60 -20.60 -7.93 -6.83
CA PRO A 60 -19.18 -7.79 -7.11
C PRO A 60 -18.62 -6.42 -6.72
N TYR A 61 -17.50 -6.43 -6.01
CA TYR A 61 -16.80 -5.26 -5.53
C TYR A 61 -15.33 -5.34 -5.92
N ARG A 62 -14.79 -4.26 -6.50
CA ARG A 62 -13.36 -4.14 -6.80
C ARG A 62 -12.80 -2.92 -6.10
N ILE A 63 -11.73 -3.10 -5.34
CA ILE A 63 -11.15 -2.04 -4.52
C ILE A 63 -10.37 -1.07 -5.40
N LYS A 64 -10.82 0.18 -5.43
CA LYS A 64 -10.15 1.35 -6.03
C LYS A 64 -9.87 2.33 -4.90
N GLY A 65 -8.94 1.95 -4.05
CA GLY A 65 -8.74 2.56 -2.76
C GLY A 65 -7.62 3.58 -2.72
N VAL A 66 -7.55 4.31 -1.61
CA VAL A 66 -6.49 5.26 -1.31
C VAL A 66 -5.91 5.04 0.09
N ALA A 67 -4.60 5.23 0.22
CA ALA A 67 -3.88 5.30 1.48
C ALA A 67 -3.40 6.74 1.69
N GLY A 68 -3.93 7.40 2.72
CA GLY A 68 -3.84 8.85 2.93
C GLY A 68 -5.22 9.45 3.14
N LEU A 69 -5.32 10.42 4.04
CA LEU A 69 -6.58 10.96 4.56
C LEU A 69 -6.80 12.43 4.22
N GLN A 70 -5.98 12.97 3.33
CA GLN A 70 -6.16 14.30 2.77
C GLN A 70 -7.03 14.18 1.51
N GLN A 71 -7.69 15.25 1.05
CA GLN A 71 -8.43 15.22 -0.21
C GLN A 71 -9.48 14.08 -0.30
N ILE A 72 -10.10 13.66 0.81
CA ILE A 72 -11.02 12.50 0.87
C ILE A 72 -12.23 12.72 -0.07
N GLU A 73 -12.74 13.94 -0.11
CA GLU A 73 -13.83 14.36 -1.01
C GLU A 73 -13.51 14.13 -2.50
N ARG A 74 -12.23 14.12 -2.87
CA ARG A 74 -11.79 13.88 -4.25
C ARG A 74 -11.70 12.41 -4.62
N VAL A 75 -11.81 11.49 -3.65
CA VAL A 75 -11.69 10.04 -3.92
C VAL A 75 -12.76 9.59 -4.92
N ARG A 76 -14.03 9.95 -4.69
CA ARG A 76 -15.11 9.63 -5.63
C ARG A 76 -15.01 10.41 -6.93
N GLU A 77 -14.65 11.69 -6.87
CA GLU A 77 -14.43 12.54 -8.05
C GLU A 77 -13.46 11.88 -9.03
N LEU A 78 -12.37 11.32 -8.51
CA LEU A 78 -11.33 10.67 -9.30
C LEU A 78 -11.61 9.18 -9.57
N GLY A 79 -12.75 8.64 -9.14
CA GLY A 79 -13.21 7.28 -9.48
C GLY A 79 -12.84 6.18 -8.49
N GLY A 80 -12.33 6.57 -7.31
CA GLY A 80 -12.07 5.68 -6.17
C GLY A 80 -13.33 5.35 -5.37
N ASN A 81 -13.24 4.34 -4.49
CA ASN A 81 -14.36 3.84 -3.71
C ASN A 81 -14.01 3.36 -2.29
N SER A 82 -12.74 3.40 -1.87
CA SER A 82 -12.33 2.86 -0.57
C SER A 82 -11.21 3.68 0.09
N LEU A 83 -11.19 3.73 1.41
CA LEU A 83 -10.11 4.28 2.23
C LEU A 83 -9.37 3.15 2.96
N ARG A 84 -8.06 3.30 3.15
CA ARG A 84 -7.28 2.46 4.06
C ARG A 84 -6.96 3.24 5.33
N LEU A 85 -7.35 2.71 6.48
CA LEU A 85 -6.95 3.19 7.80
C LEU A 85 -5.96 2.20 8.42
N TYR A 86 -4.97 2.69 9.16
CA TYR A 86 -3.95 1.83 9.78
C TYR A 86 -4.27 1.49 11.24
N THR A 87 -5.16 2.26 11.87
CA THR A 87 -5.54 2.09 13.28
C THR A 87 -6.98 2.57 13.50
N THR A 88 -7.59 2.09 14.57
CA THR A 88 -8.90 2.52 15.04
C THR A 88 -8.87 3.85 15.80
N ASN A 89 -7.69 4.36 16.19
CA ASN A 89 -7.53 5.55 17.04
C ASN A 89 -8.22 6.81 16.48
N TYR A 90 -8.35 6.91 15.16
CA TYR A 90 -9.01 8.02 14.47
C TYR A 90 -10.17 7.56 13.59
N ALA A 91 -10.63 6.32 13.74
CA ALA A 91 -11.55 5.69 12.79
C ALA A 91 -12.98 6.22 12.87
N ASP A 92 -13.52 6.59 14.04
CA ASP A 92 -14.94 6.96 14.18
C ASP A 92 -15.40 8.01 13.15
N ALA A 93 -14.83 9.22 13.24
CA ALA A 93 -15.23 10.32 12.37
C ALA A 93 -14.90 10.06 10.89
N ILE A 94 -13.82 9.31 10.62
CA ILE A 94 -13.40 9.03 9.24
C ILE A 94 -14.29 7.97 8.60
N MET A 95 -14.69 6.94 9.34
CA MET A 95 -15.59 5.90 8.84
C MET A 95 -17.01 6.46 8.63
N ASP A 96 -17.48 7.35 9.51
CA ASP A 96 -18.74 8.08 9.30
C ASP A 96 -18.68 8.94 8.03
N LYS A 97 -17.60 9.72 7.86
CA LYS A 97 -17.38 10.52 6.65
C LYS A 97 -17.31 9.63 5.40
N ALA A 98 -16.62 8.50 5.48
CA ALA A 98 -16.54 7.53 4.39
C ALA A 98 -17.94 7.01 4.03
N HIS A 99 -18.74 6.63 5.03
CA HIS A 99 -20.11 6.17 4.83
C HIS A 99 -21.00 7.22 4.16
N GLN A 100 -20.98 8.46 4.67
CA GLN A 100 -21.71 9.61 4.09
C GLN A 100 -21.31 9.85 2.62
N GLN A 101 -20.05 9.60 2.30
CA GLN A 101 -19.52 9.69 0.94
C GLN A 101 -19.63 8.36 0.17
N GLY A 102 -20.38 7.36 0.63
CA GLY A 102 -20.53 6.08 -0.06
C GLY A 102 -19.20 5.35 -0.34
N LEU A 103 -18.16 5.65 0.45
CA LEU A 103 -16.86 4.99 0.43
C LEU A 103 -16.86 3.82 1.43
N THR A 104 -16.04 2.82 1.14
CA THR A 104 -15.76 1.73 2.07
C THR A 104 -14.42 1.92 2.78
N VAL A 105 -14.15 1.11 3.80
CA VAL A 105 -12.94 1.22 4.63
C VAL A 105 -12.30 -0.14 4.86
N MET A 106 -11.04 -0.28 4.47
CA MET A 106 -10.14 -1.28 5.05
C MET A 106 -9.61 -0.74 6.36
N LEU A 107 -10.06 -1.33 7.48
CA LEU A 107 -9.78 -0.83 8.81
C LEU A 107 -8.63 -1.59 9.45
N GLY A 108 -7.54 -0.88 9.72
CA GLY A 108 -6.36 -1.41 10.39
C GLY A 108 -6.60 -1.68 11.87
N LEU A 109 -6.26 -2.90 12.30
CA LEU A 109 -6.12 -3.29 13.69
C LEU A 109 -4.61 -3.36 13.97
N TRP A 110 -4.09 -2.41 14.75
CA TRP A 110 -2.65 -2.32 14.99
C TRP A 110 -2.19 -3.49 15.85
N MET A 111 -1.51 -4.44 15.22
CA MET A 111 -0.76 -5.50 15.87
C MET A 111 0.69 -5.04 15.91
N LYS A 112 1.22 -4.84 17.12
CA LYS A 112 2.52 -4.23 17.35
C LYS A 112 3.63 -5.08 16.72
N PRO A 113 4.41 -4.53 15.79
CA PRO A 113 5.54 -5.23 15.20
C PRO A 113 6.72 -5.28 16.17
N GLU A 114 7.64 -6.23 15.99
CA GLU A 114 8.80 -6.39 16.88
C GLU A 114 9.79 -5.22 16.84
N TYR A 115 9.80 -4.44 15.75
CA TYR A 115 10.59 -3.22 15.67
C TYR A 115 10.07 -2.08 16.56
N GLU A 116 8.90 -2.26 17.19
CA GLU A 116 8.38 -1.42 18.28
C GLU A 116 8.61 -2.07 19.66
N ASP A 117 9.68 -2.85 19.81
CA ASP A 117 10.11 -3.53 21.04
C ASP A 117 9.05 -4.49 21.64
N PHE A 118 8.20 -5.09 20.79
CA PHE A 118 7.18 -6.05 21.21
C PHE A 118 7.72 -7.50 21.17
N ASP A 119 7.65 -8.23 22.30
CA ASP A 119 8.03 -9.64 22.38
C ASP A 119 6.82 -10.58 22.26
N TYR A 120 6.77 -11.35 21.18
CA TYR A 120 5.72 -12.33 20.91
C TYR A 120 5.78 -13.60 21.78
N TYR A 121 6.82 -13.75 22.60
CA TYR A 121 6.94 -14.81 23.60
C TYR A 121 6.48 -14.37 25.00
N ASP A 122 6.30 -13.07 25.25
CA ASP A 122 5.63 -12.58 26.45
C ASP A 122 4.12 -12.86 26.36
N GLN A 123 3.68 -13.91 27.05
CA GLN A 123 2.28 -14.33 27.06
C GLN A 123 1.34 -13.26 27.60
N LYS A 124 1.77 -12.44 28.56
CA LYS A 124 0.95 -11.38 29.14
C LYS A 124 0.78 -10.23 28.16
N ALA A 125 1.87 -9.81 27.50
CA ALA A 125 1.82 -8.78 26.46
C ALA A 125 0.96 -9.21 25.27
N VAL A 126 1.13 -10.47 24.81
CA VAL A 126 0.30 -11.06 23.75
C VAL A 126 -1.18 -11.12 24.15
N ALA A 127 -1.50 -11.56 25.37
CA ALA A 127 -2.89 -11.60 25.85
C ALA A 127 -3.52 -10.21 25.90
N GLN A 128 -2.78 -9.20 26.39
CA GLN A 128 -3.23 -7.81 26.44
C GLN A 128 -3.53 -7.27 25.04
N GLN A 129 -2.61 -7.45 24.08
CA GLN A 129 -2.81 -7.01 22.70
C GLN A 129 -4.04 -7.66 22.05
N LYS A 130 -4.26 -8.96 22.28
CA LYS A 130 -5.45 -9.66 21.76
C LYS A 130 -6.74 -9.06 22.32
N GLU A 131 -6.78 -8.76 23.60
CA GLU A 131 -7.95 -8.15 24.23
C GLU A 131 -8.20 -6.73 23.72
N GLU A 132 -7.14 -5.93 23.54
CA GLU A 132 -7.25 -4.60 22.92
C GLU A 132 -7.85 -4.68 21.50
N ILE A 133 -7.38 -5.63 20.69
CA ILE A 133 -7.91 -5.86 19.34
C ILE A 133 -9.35 -6.38 19.40
N ARG A 134 -9.69 -7.27 20.36
CA ARG A 134 -11.06 -7.75 20.59
C ARG A 134 -12.04 -6.60 20.78
N GLN A 135 -11.68 -5.64 21.63
CA GLN A 135 -12.54 -4.48 21.92
C GLN A 135 -12.72 -3.59 20.68
N GLN A 136 -11.66 -3.42 19.88
CA GLN A 136 -11.74 -2.70 18.60
C GLN A 136 -12.69 -3.40 17.61
N VAL A 137 -12.62 -4.73 17.50
CA VAL A 137 -13.51 -5.51 16.62
C VAL A 137 -14.96 -5.37 17.06
N LEU A 138 -15.24 -5.58 18.35
CA LEU A 138 -16.60 -5.43 18.91
C LEU A 138 -17.19 -4.04 18.64
N ARG A 139 -16.36 -3.01 18.65
CA ARG A 139 -16.76 -1.63 18.41
C ARG A 139 -17.11 -1.35 16.95
N PHE A 140 -16.28 -1.78 15.99
CA PHE A 140 -16.44 -1.38 14.58
C PHE A 140 -17.07 -2.44 13.66
N ARG A 141 -17.25 -3.70 14.09
CA ARG A 141 -17.80 -4.80 13.26
C ARG A 141 -19.15 -4.51 12.59
N ASN A 142 -19.94 -3.61 13.18
CA ASN A 142 -21.25 -3.25 12.65
C ASN A 142 -21.23 -1.99 11.76
N HIS A 143 -20.08 -1.34 11.61
CA HIS A 143 -20.01 -0.05 10.91
C HIS A 143 -20.29 -0.23 9.40
N PRO A 144 -21.24 0.52 8.80
CA PRO A 144 -21.70 0.28 7.43
C PRO A 144 -20.62 0.50 6.34
N ALA A 145 -19.60 1.32 6.64
CA ALA A 145 -18.45 1.51 5.75
C ALA A 145 -17.39 0.42 5.83
N LEU A 146 -17.39 -0.47 6.84
CA LEU A 146 -16.37 -1.51 6.96
C LEU A 146 -16.39 -2.43 5.74
N LEU A 147 -15.21 -2.69 5.17
CA LEU A 147 -15.02 -3.61 4.06
C LEU A 147 -14.24 -4.85 4.49
N ILE A 148 -13.11 -4.64 5.15
CA ILE A 148 -12.15 -5.69 5.49
C ILE A 148 -11.32 -5.23 6.69
N TRP A 149 -11.02 -6.15 7.59
CA TRP A 149 -10.09 -5.94 8.69
C TRP A 149 -8.66 -6.15 8.21
N ASN A 150 -7.77 -5.16 8.38
CA ASN A 150 -6.34 -5.34 8.15
C ASN A 150 -5.60 -5.49 9.48
N LEU A 151 -5.32 -6.73 9.85
CA LEU A 151 -4.65 -7.08 11.09
C LEU A 151 -3.12 -6.97 10.94
N GLY A 152 -2.55 -5.94 11.55
CA GLY A 152 -1.14 -5.61 11.44
C GLY A 152 -0.76 -4.94 10.12
N ASN A 153 0.43 -4.35 10.10
CA ASN A 153 1.05 -3.80 8.91
C ASN A 153 2.54 -4.10 8.93
N GLU A 154 3.01 -4.87 7.95
CA GLU A 154 4.42 -5.18 7.76
C GLU A 154 5.07 -5.82 8.99
N LEU A 155 4.37 -6.79 9.60
CA LEU A 155 4.90 -7.60 10.71
C LEU A 155 6.17 -8.38 10.30
N ASP A 156 6.41 -8.54 9.00
CA ASP A 156 7.61 -9.12 8.40
C ASP A 156 8.76 -8.13 8.21
N ASN A 157 8.58 -6.85 8.53
CA ASN A 157 9.64 -5.88 8.36
C ASN A 157 10.77 -6.13 9.38
N HIS A 158 11.97 -6.40 8.87
CA HIS A 158 13.19 -6.68 9.64
C HIS A 158 13.10 -7.88 10.61
N THR A 159 12.11 -8.76 10.46
CA THR A 159 11.97 -9.95 11.30
C THR A 159 11.47 -11.18 10.54
N PHE A 160 11.82 -12.36 11.07
CA PHE A 160 11.38 -13.67 10.60
C PHE A 160 10.64 -14.47 11.68
N ASN A 161 10.23 -13.84 12.79
CA ASN A 161 9.68 -14.56 13.96
C ASN A 161 8.35 -15.26 13.62
N PRO A 162 8.30 -16.61 13.57
CA PRO A 162 7.08 -17.36 13.27
C PRO A 162 5.98 -17.17 14.32
N ARG A 163 6.34 -16.83 15.56
CA ARG A 163 5.38 -16.67 16.65
C ARG A 163 4.41 -15.52 16.40
N SER A 164 4.88 -14.44 15.78
CA SER A 164 4.01 -13.32 15.38
C SER A 164 2.87 -13.78 14.46
N PHE A 165 3.15 -14.63 13.47
CA PHE A 165 2.15 -15.18 12.54
C PHE A 165 1.22 -16.23 13.17
N GLN A 166 1.67 -16.94 14.21
CA GLN A 166 0.77 -17.81 14.98
C GLN A 166 -0.22 -16.99 15.79
N VAL A 167 0.26 -15.95 16.48
CA VAL A 167 -0.60 -15.01 17.23
C VAL A 167 -1.55 -14.29 16.27
N LEU A 168 -1.09 -13.91 15.08
CA LEU A 168 -1.92 -13.34 14.02
C LEU A 168 -3.11 -14.26 13.73
N ASN A 169 -2.88 -15.56 13.53
CA ASN A 169 -3.94 -16.53 13.25
C ASN A 169 -4.91 -16.74 14.42
N GLU A 170 -4.39 -16.72 15.65
CA GLU A 170 -5.21 -16.77 16.86
C GLU A 170 -6.19 -15.58 16.91
N ILE A 171 -5.77 -14.39 16.47
CA ILE A 171 -6.64 -13.20 16.38
C ILE A 171 -7.56 -13.27 15.15
N VAL A 172 -7.10 -13.77 14.00
CA VAL A 172 -7.98 -13.97 12.82
C VAL A 172 -9.20 -14.82 13.19
N ARG A 173 -9.00 -15.95 13.89
CA ARG A 173 -10.10 -16.79 14.38
C ARG A 173 -11.05 -16.04 15.31
N MET A 174 -10.49 -15.28 16.25
CA MET A 174 -11.30 -14.45 17.15
C MET A 174 -12.12 -13.41 16.37
N ILE A 175 -11.55 -12.79 15.34
CA ILE A 175 -12.29 -11.84 14.50
C ILE A 175 -13.43 -12.55 13.79
N HIS A 176 -13.21 -13.71 13.17
CA HIS A 176 -14.27 -14.47 12.51
C HIS A 176 -15.40 -14.89 13.45
N GLU A 177 -15.09 -15.22 14.70
CA GLU A 177 -16.10 -15.53 15.73
C GLU A 177 -16.94 -14.29 16.10
N LEU A 178 -16.31 -13.12 16.16
CA LEU A 178 -16.96 -11.87 16.57
C LEU A 178 -17.67 -11.16 15.40
N ASP A 179 -17.15 -11.30 14.19
CA ASP A 179 -17.62 -10.64 12.98
C ASP A 179 -17.57 -11.63 11.80
N PRO A 180 -18.63 -12.42 11.61
CA PRO A 180 -18.73 -13.36 10.50
C PRO A 180 -19.06 -12.66 9.17
N TYR A 181 -19.14 -11.32 9.14
CA TYR A 181 -19.62 -10.56 7.98
C TYR A 181 -18.51 -9.86 7.21
N HIS A 182 -17.28 -9.79 7.73
CA HIS A 182 -16.16 -9.13 7.05
C HIS A 182 -14.92 -10.03 7.02
N PRO A 183 -14.19 -10.06 5.89
CA PRO A 183 -12.94 -10.80 5.79
C PRO A 183 -11.83 -10.13 6.61
N VAL A 184 -10.76 -10.89 6.83
CA VAL A 184 -9.54 -10.47 7.50
C VAL A 184 -8.34 -10.63 6.56
N THR A 185 -7.51 -9.60 6.53
CA THR A 185 -6.22 -9.58 5.84
C THR A 185 -5.10 -9.19 6.79
N THR A 186 -3.86 -9.44 6.39
CA THR A 186 -2.66 -8.84 6.98
C THR A 186 -1.82 -8.28 5.85
N THR A 187 -1.09 -7.20 6.11
CA THR A 187 -0.22 -6.57 5.12
C THR A 187 1.23 -7.01 5.32
N LEU A 188 1.86 -7.56 4.29
CA LEU A 188 3.30 -7.81 4.25
C LEU A 188 4.05 -6.73 3.46
N THR A 189 5.35 -6.63 3.70
CA THR A 189 6.25 -5.82 2.89
C THR A 189 6.40 -6.38 1.47
N GLY A 190 6.79 -5.51 0.53
CA GLY A 190 7.01 -5.86 -0.88
C GLY A 190 8.24 -6.72 -1.17
N ASN A 191 8.93 -7.23 -0.14
CA ASN A 191 10.03 -8.18 -0.32
C ASN A 191 9.55 -9.65 -0.41
N PHE A 192 8.29 -9.92 -0.03
CA PHE A 192 7.62 -11.23 -0.08
C PHE A 192 8.27 -12.35 0.76
N ASN A 193 9.30 -12.08 1.56
CA ASN A 193 10.09 -13.11 2.23
C ASN A 193 9.30 -13.93 3.26
N MET A 194 8.17 -13.40 3.75
CA MET A 194 7.33 -14.04 4.78
C MET A 194 5.99 -14.56 4.27
N VAL A 195 5.77 -14.63 2.95
CA VAL A 195 4.55 -15.23 2.36
C VAL A 195 4.40 -16.70 2.81
N PHE A 196 5.50 -17.46 2.86
CA PHE A 196 5.52 -18.82 3.40
C PHE A 196 5.04 -18.88 4.85
N ALA A 197 5.43 -17.92 5.68
CA ALA A 197 5.09 -17.90 7.10
C ALA A 197 3.59 -17.64 7.30
N VAL A 198 3.01 -16.70 6.55
CA VAL A 198 1.55 -16.50 6.52
C VAL A 198 0.85 -17.79 6.11
N ARG A 199 1.26 -18.41 4.99
CA ARG A 199 0.65 -19.66 4.51
C ARG A 199 0.72 -20.80 5.53
N LYS A 200 1.81 -20.89 6.30
CA LYS A 200 2.05 -22.00 7.24
C LYS A 200 1.42 -21.76 8.62
N PHE A 201 1.50 -20.54 9.12
CA PHE A 201 1.16 -20.21 10.51
C PHE A 201 -0.14 -19.41 10.64
N CYS A 202 -0.65 -18.85 9.53
CA CYS A 202 -1.92 -18.14 9.46
C CYS A 202 -2.86 -18.69 8.37
N PRO A 203 -3.25 -19.98 8.45
CA PRO A 203 -4.09 -20.63 7.44
C PRO A 203 -5.53 -20.10 7.39
N ASP A 204 -6.01 -19.43 8.44
CA ASP A 204 -7.38 -18.92 8.51
C ASP A 204 -7.52 -17.53 7.86
N LEU A 205 -6.45 -16.96 7.32
CA LEU A 205 -6.49 -15.65 6.64
C LEU A 205 -7.28 -15.70 5.32
N ASP A 206 -8.22 -14.77 5.12
CA ASP A 206 -9.08 -14.76 3.92
C ASP A 206 -8.36 -14.28 2.66
N VAL A 207 -7.46 -13.30 2.82
CA VAL A 207 -6.72 -12.66 1.72
C VAL A 207 -5.41 -12.06 2.22
N LEU A 208 -4.38 -12.12 1.39
CA LEU A 208 -3.09 -11.48 1.70
C LEU A 208 -3.04 -10.06 1.13
N THR A 209 -2.59 -9.09 1.93
CA THR A 209 -2.30 -7.74 1.44
C THR A 209 -0.79 -7.55 1.33
N VAL A 210 -0.32 -6.85 0.30
CA VAL A 210 1.11 -6.53 0.13
C VAL A 210 1.31 -5.04 -0.19
N ASN A 211 2.22 -4.39 0.54
CA ASN A 211 2.69 -3.04 0.23
C ASN A 211 3.81 -3.15 -0.82
N VAL A 212 3.62 -2.62 -2.02
CA VAL A 212 4.55 -2.90 -3.13
C VAL A 212 4.66 -1.76 -4.15
N PHE A 213 5.91 -1.38 -4.44
CA PHE A 213 6.26 -0.26 -5.33
C PHE A 213 7.00 -0.77 -6.58
N GLY A 214 8.33 -0.90 -6.54
CA GLY A 214 9.15 -1.48 -7.61
C GLY A 214 8.65 -2.80 -8.17
N PRO A 215 8.37 -3.81 -7.32
CA PRO A 215 7.90 -5.12 -7.74
C PRO A 215 6.41 -5.19 -8.12
N LEU A 216 5.66 -4.08 -8.16
CA LEU A 216 4.20 -4.09 -8.37
C LEU A 216 3.77 -4.90 -9.60
N GLY A 217 4.57 -4.93 -10.67
CA GLY A 217 4.27 -5.70 -11.88
C GLY A 217 4.70 -7.17 -11.85
N GLN A 218 5.11 -7.70 -10.69
CA GLN A 218 5.66 -9.05 -10.51
C GLN A 218 5.02 -9.80 -9.32
N ILE A 219 3.93 -9.30 -8.73
CA ILE A 219 3.33 -9.87 -7.50
C ILE A 219 3.04 -11.36 -7.67
N LYS A 220 2.36 -11.76 -8.75
CA LYS A 220 2.07 -13.17 -9.05
C LYS A 220 3.29 -14.07 -8.95
N LYS A 221 4.40 -13.66 -9.57
CA LYS A 221 5.64 -14.44 -9.57
C LYS A 221 6.14 -14.68 -8.15
N TYR A 222 6.09 -13.68 -7.28
CA TYR A 222 6.55 -13.80 -5.90
C TYR A 222 5.60 -14.63 -5.05
N LEU A 223 4.28 -14.39 -5.16
CA LEU A 223 3.28 -15.16 -4.43
C LEU A 223 3.31 -16.65 -4.81
N GLU A 224 3.40 -16.96 -6.11
CA GLU A 224 3.46 -18.35 -6.59
C GLU A 224 4.76 -19.05 -6.18
N LYS A 225 5.89 -18.34 -6.15
CA LYS A 225 7.17 -18.87 -5.68
C LYS A 225 7.08 -19.41 -4.24
N ASP A 226 6.36 -18.70 -3.37
CA ASP A 226 6.24 -19.08 -1.95
C ASP A 226 4.97 -19.91 -1.65
N GLY A 227 4.27 -20.31 -2.71
CA GLY A 227 3.14 -21.23 -2.68
C GLY A 227 1.80 -20.60 -2.27
N TRP A 228 1.66 -19.28 -2.33
CA TRP A 228 0.39 -18.61 -2.09
C TRP A 228 -0.53 -18.74 -3.30
N THR A 229 -1.68 -19.39 -3.11
CA THR A 229 -2.69 -19.64 -4.15
C THR A 229 -4.01 -18.90 -3.92
N GLY A 230 -4.11 -18.18 -2.79
CA GLY A 230 -5.26 -17.34 -2.45
C GLY A 230 -5.29 -16.03 -3.23
N PRO A 231 -6.35 -15.24 -3.05
CA PRO A 231 -6.41 -13.88 -3.58
C PRO A 231 -5.42 -12.96 -2.86
N TYR A 232 -5.24 -11.76 -3.41
CA TYR A 232 -4.47 -10.71 -2.75
C TYR A 232 -5.04 -9.31 -2.97
N ILE A 233 -4.61 -8.37 -2.15
CA ILE A 233 -4.86 -6.92 -2.27
C ILE A 233 -3.50 -6.21 -2.33
N VAL A 234 -3.40 -5.17 -3.16
CA VAL A 234 -2.25 -4.26 -3.12
C VAL A 234 -2.52 -3.18 -2.07
N GLY A 235 -1.89 -3.30 -0.90
CA GLY A 235 -2.13 -2.47 0.27
C GLY A 235 -1.61 -1.05 0.13
N GLU A 236 -0.53 -0.89 -0.64
CA GLU A 236 0.07 0.37 -1.06
C GLU A 236 0.73 0.16 -2.41
N TYR A 237 0.56 1.13 -3.30
CA TYR A 237 1.40 1.29 -4.49
C TYR A 237 1.58 2.76 -4.81
N GLY A 238 2.65 3.08 -5.55
CA GLY A 238 2.93 4.44 -5.96
C GLY A 238 4.17 4.51 -6.86
N ALA A 239 4.86 5.64 -6.76
CA ALA A 239 6.18 5.82 -7.36
C ALA A 239 7.18 4.77 -6.85
N ARG A 240 8.34 4.68 -7.49
CA ARG A 240 9.45 3.84 -6.98
C ARG A 240 9.82 4.26 -5.56
N GLY A 241 10.04 3.30 -4.67
CA GLY A 241 10.54 3.60 -3.33
C GLY A 241 11.92 4.22 -3.37
N TRP A 242 12.21 5.17 -2.47
CA TRP A 242 13.54 5.79 -2.39
C TRP A 242 14.65 4.78 -2.07
N TRP A 243 14.31 3.69 -1.36
CA TRP A 243 15.21 2.56 -1.12
C TRP A 243 15.50 1.71 -2.37
N GLU A 244 14.68 1.84 -3.42
CA GLU A 244 14.82 1.13 -4.70
C GLU A 244 15.40 2.01 -5.82
N ALA A 245 15.53 3.31 -5.57
CA ALA A 245 15.97 4.28 -6.55
C ALA A 245 17.47 4.13 -6.85
N PRO A 246 17.92 4.43 -8.09
CA PRO A 246 19.31 4.76 -8.34
C PRO A 246 19.76 5.87 -7.39
N LYS A 247 21.04 5.83 -7.03
CA LYS A 247 21.62 6.78 -6.07
C LYS A 247 22.76 7.54 -6.69
N THR A 248 23.02 8.74 -6.19
CA THR A 248 24.20 9.52 -6.53
C THR A 248 25.48 8.89 -5.95
N SER A 249 26.65 9.45 -6.31
CA SER A 249 27.92 9.02 -5.68
C SER A 249 27.94 9.25 -4.16
N TRP A 250 27.14 10.18 -3.63
CA TRP A 250 26.96 10.44 -2.20
C TRP A 250 25.67 9.79 -1.65
N LEU A 251 25.18 8.73 -2.30
CA LEU A 251 24.05 7.89 -1.87
C LEU A 251 22.66 8.56 -1.83
N ALA A 252 22.52 9.80 -2.27
CA ALA A 252 21.21 10.45 -2.38
C ALA A 252 20.34 9.76 -3.44
N PRO A 253 19.09 9.39 -3.13
CA PRO A 253 18.23 8.71 -4.08
C PRO A 253 17.71 9.67 -5.16
N LEU A 254 17.60 9.19 -6.39
CA LEU A 254 17.07 9.95 -7.52
C LEU A 254 15.53 9.84 -7.55
N ASP A 255 14.86 10.98 -7.41
CA ASP A 255 13.40 11.05 -7.51
C ASP A 255 12.98 11.10 -9.00
N GLN A 256 11.82 10.53 -9.29
CA GLN A 256 11.22 10.57 -10.61
C GLN A 256 10.44 11.88 -10.80
N SER A 257 10.42 12.42 -12.02
CA SER A 257 9.43 13.47 -12.35
C SER A 257 8.01 12.92 -12.19
N SER A 258 7.02 13.80 -11.94
CA SER A 258 5.60 13.42 -11.79
C SER A 258 5.10 12.55 -12.95
N ASN A 259 5.50 12.86 -14.18
CA ASN A 259 5.11 12.11 -15.38
C ASN A 259 5.82 10.75 -15.45
N ALA A 260 7.10 10.68 -15.04
CA ALA A 260 7.83 9.42 -14.93
C ALA A 260 7.25 8.51 -13.82
N LYS A 261 6.77 9.07 -12.71
CA LYS A 261 6.03 8.34 -11.66
C LYS A 261 4.74 7.76 -12.21
N ALA A 262 3.94 8.57 -12.90
CA ALA A 262 2.70 8.13 -13.55
C ALA A 262 2.94 6.94 -14.50
N GLU A 263 3.93 7.04 -15.40
CA GLU A 263 4.26 5.96 -16.33
C GLU A 263 4.83 4.71 -15.65
N PHE A 264 5.59 4.89 -14.58
CA PHE A 264 6.11 3.80 -13.76
C PHE A 264 4.96 2.98 -13.15
N ILE A 265 3.94 3.66 -12.60
CA ILE A 265 2.73 3.07 -12.03
C ILE A 265 1.93 2.37 -13.14
N ARG A 266 1.63 3.06 -14.25
CA ARG A 266 0.81 2.54 -15.35
C ARG A 266 1.29 1.17 -15.83
N LYS A 267 2.60 1.06 -16.10
CA LYS A 267 3.22 -0.17 -16.64
C LYS A 267 3.10 -1.35 -15.69
N ARG A 268 3.20 -1.12 -14.37
CA ARG A 268 3.19 -2.16 -13.34
C ARG A 268 1.77 -2.53 -12.91
N PHE A 269 0.93 -1.52 -12.68
CA PHE A 269 -0.47 -1.70 -12.31
C PHE A 269 -1.23 -2.52 -13.36
N LYS A 270 -0.96 -2.30 -14.66
CA LYS A 270 -1.53 -3.10 -15.75
C LYS A 270 -1.21 -4.59 -15.66
N LYS A 271 -0.04 -4.96 -15.12
CA LYS A 271 0.40 -6.36 -15.04
C LYS A 271 -0.27 -7.11 -13.90
N SER A 272 -0.31 -6.53 -12.70
CA SER A 272 -0.77 -7.26 -11.51
C SER A 272 -2.13 -6.84 -10.97
N VAL A 273 -2.59 -5.60 -11.22
CA VAL A 273 -3.94 -5.20 -10.78
C VAL A 273 -4.95 -5.38 -11.89
N LEU A 274 -4.71 -4.87 -13.10
CA LEU A 274 -5.65 -5.07 -14.22
C LEU A 274 -5.46 -6.42 -14.92
N GLY A 275 -4.23 -6.95 -14.90
CA GLY A 275 -3.88 -8.21 -15.57
C GLY A 275 -4.18 -9.48 -14.77
N GLU A 276 -4.59 -9.35 -13.51
CA GLU A 276 -4.95 -10.47 -12.63
C GLU A 276 -6.31 -10.22 -11.93
N PRO A 277 -7.39 -9.94 -12.69
CA PRO A 277 -8.70 -9.60 -12.11
C PRO A 277 -9.31 -10.74 -11.29
N ASP A 278 -8.80 -11.96 -11.48
CA ASP A 278 -9.17 -13.22 -10.86
C ASP A 278 -8.38 -13.56 -9.57
N LYS A 279 -7.31 -12.82 -9.25
CA LYS A 279 -6.55 -13.01 -7.99
C LYS A 279 -6.41 -11.71 -7.20
N CYS A 280 -6.18 -10.60 -7.88
CA CYS A 280 -6.07 -9.28 -7.25
C CYS A 280 -7.47 -8.70 -7.03
N LEU A 281 -7.87 -8.48 -5.77
CA LEU A 281 -9.19 -7.92 -5.42
C LEU A 281 -9.24 -6.39 -5.52
N GLY A 282 -8.08 -5.76 -5.70
CA GLY A 282 -7.91 -4.33 -5.93
C GLY A 282 -6.71 -3.77 -5.20
N SER A 283 -6.69 -2.45 -5.01
CA SER A 283 -5.46 -1.74 -4.63
C SER A 283 -5.72 -0.41 -3.92
N TYR A 284 -4.73 0.06 -3.15
CA TYR A 284 -4.74 1.38 -2.51
C TYR A 284 -3.56 2.25 -2.96
N ALA A 285 -3.85 3.42 -3.56
CA ALA A 285 -2.82 4.35 -4.02
C ALA A 285 -2.21 5.15 -2.85
N LEU A 286 -0.88 5.24 -2.78
CA LEU A 286 -0.11 5.98 -1.77
C LEU A 286 0.73 7.08 -2.43
N TYR A 287 0.84 8.29 -1.86
CA TYR A 287 0.13 8.86 -0.70
C TYR A 287 -0.97 9.80 -1.20
N TRP A 288 -2.21 9.52 -0.81
CA TRP A 288 -3.37 10.34 -1.17
C TRP A 288 -3.40 11.63 -0.34
N GLY A 289 -2.62 12.59 -0.82
CA GLY A 289 -2.33 13.86 -0.17
C GLY A 289 -0.90 14.31 -0.47
N GLN A 290 -0.36 15.10 0.47
CA GLN A 290 1.05 15.48 0.52
C GLN A 290 1.68 14.99 1.82
N ARG A 291 2.87 14.41 1.71
CA ARG A 291 3.74 14.07 2.85
C ARG A 291 5.19 14.19 2.42
N PHE A 292 6.01 14.76 3.29
CA PHE A 292 7.45 14.78 3.07
C PHE A 292 8.05 13.39 3.29
N GLU A 293 8.69 12.85 2.26
CA GLU A 293 9.42 11.59 2.33
C GLU A 293 10.58 11.60 1.33
N GLN A 294 11.80 11.95 1.78
CA GLN A 294 12.97 12.30 0.95
C GLN A 294 12.80 13.58 0.14
N THR A 295 11.67 13.76 -0.53
CA THR A 295 11.22 15.04 -1.09
C THR A 295 9.77 15.30 -0.68
N SER A 296 9.31 16.55 -0.78
CA SER A 296 7.90 16.90 -0.51
C SER A 296 6.91 16.21 -1.45
N MET A 297 7.39 15.64 -2.56
CA MET A 297 6.57 15.11 -3.64
C MET A 297 6.94 13.67 -4.04
N TRP A 298 7.72 12.95 -3.22
CA TRP A 298 8.18 11.60 -3.59
C TRP A 298 7.02 10.64 -3.84
N PHE A 299 6.16 10.48 -2.85
CA PHE A 299 4.93 9.68 -2.95
C PHE A 299 3.64 10.52 -3.01
N SER A 300 3.71 11.83 -2.77
CA SER A 300 2.54 12.72 -2.76
C SER A 300 1.83 12.76 -4.11
N LEU A 301 0.51 12.52 -4.12
CA LEU A 301 -0.33 12.67 -5.30
C LEU A 301 -0.80 14.12 -5.51
N PHE A 302 -0.83 14.91 -4.43
CA PHE A 302 -1.28 16.30 -4.41
C PHE A 302 -0.25 17.19 -3.73
N THR A 303 -0.30 18.49 -4.01
CA THR A 303 0.37 19.49 -3.18
C THR A 303 -0.41 19.70 -1.89
N GLU A 304 0.19 20.41 -0.91
CA GLU A 304 -0.50 20.82 0.31
C GLU A 304 -1.78 21.63 0.02
N LYS A 305 -1.79 22.38 -1.09
CA LYS A 305 -2.95 23.18 -1.55
C LYS A 305 -4.01 22.34 -2.27
N GLY A 306 -3.74 21.07 -2.55
CA GLY A 306 -4.66 20.18 -3.26
C GLY A 306 -4.54 20.19 -4.78
N GLU A 307 -3.50 20.82 -5.35
CA GLU A 307 -3.24 20.71 -6.79
C GLU A 307 -2.78 19.29 -7.11
N LYS A 308 -3.33 18.69 -8.17
CA LYS A 308 -3.09 17.28 -8.51
C LYS A 308 -1.86 17.10 -9.39
N THR A 309 -1.12 16.02 -9.19
CA THR A 309 0.00 15.63 -10.06
C THR A 309 -0.45 14.70 -11.18
N ALA A 310 0.43 14.45 -12.16
CA ALA A 310 0.22 13.44 -13.20
C ALA A 310 -0.03 12.02 -12.63
N VAL A 311 0.38 11.76 -11.37
CA VAL A 311 0.09 10.49 -10.70
C VAL A 311 -1.40 10.36 -10.39
N ALA A 312 -2.04 11.42 -9.91
CA ALA A 312 -3.48 11.42 -9.65
C ALA A 312 -4.28 11.22 -10.94
N ASP A 313 -3.87 11.86 -12.03
CA ASP A 313 -4.47 11.67 -13.37
C ASP A 313 -4.35 10.22 -13.83
N MET A 314 -3.17 9.62 -13.62
CA MET A 314 -2.94 8.23 -13.98
C MET A 314 -3.80 7.27 -13.16
N VAL A 315 -3.92 7.52 -11.85
CA VAL A 315 -4.78 6.72 -10.97
C VAL A 315 -6.24 6.81 -11.41
N HIS A 316 -6.74 8.01 -11.74
CA HIS A 316 -8.06 8.20 -12.33
C HIS A 316 -8.24 7.38 -13.61
N TYR A 317 -7.27 7.44 -14.53
CA TYR A 317 -7.31 6.67 -15.77
C TYR A 317 -7.31 5.16 -15.54
N LEU A 318 -6.50 4.65 -14.62
CA LEU A 318 -6.43 3.22 -14.29
C LEU A 318 -7.73 2.72 -13.65
N TRP A 319 -8.46 3.57 -12.95
CA TRP A 319 -9.72 3.24 -12.31
C TRP A 319 -10.94 3.34 -13.23
N THR A 320 -10.95 4.31 -14.15
CA THR A 320 -12.14 4.66 -14.94
C THR A 320 -12.02 4.36 -16.42
N GLY A 321 -10.80 4.19 -16.93
CA GLY A 321 -10.48 4.14 -18.35
C GLY A 321 -10.56 5.49 -19.06
N LYS A 322 -10.85 6.58 -18.33
CA LYS A 322 -11.05 7.93 -18.87
C LYS A 322 -9.90 8.86 -18.50
N GLN A 323 -9.66 9.86 -19.34
CA GLN A 323 -8.73 10.93 -19.02
C GLN A 323 -9.46 11.99 -18.18
N VAL A 324 -8.73 12.66 -17.29
CA VAL A 324 -9.22 13.89 -16.66
C VAL A 324 -9.31 15.01 -17.69
N ALA A 325 -10.17 15.99 -17.44
CA ALA A 325 -10.39 17.11 -18.36
C ALA A 325 -9.22 18.12 -18.36
N ASN A 326 -8.76 18.51 -17.17
CA ASN A 326 -7.52 19.28 -16.99
C ASN A 326 -6.41 18.28 -16.64
N LYS A 327 -5.33 18.18 -17.41
CA LYS A 327 -4.23 17.24 -17.14
C LYS A 327 -3.08 17.98 -16.47
N ALA A 328 -2.33 17.26 -15.67
CA ALA A 328 -1.13 17.82 -15.08
C ALA A 328 -0.09 18.15 -16.15
N PRO A 329 0.67 19.26 -15.98
CA PRO A 329 1.78 19.60 -16.85
C PRO A 329 2.85 18.50 -16.91
N HIS A 330 3.77 18.66 -17.86
CA HIS A 330 4.88 17.74 -18.09
C HIS A 330 6.20 18.48 -17.88
N LEU A 331 7.09 17.89 -17.07
CA LEU A 331 8.50 18.29 -16.96
C LEU A 331 9.37 17.21 -17.61
N HIS A 332 10.01 17.54 -18.73
CA HIS A 332 10.72 16.58 -19.57
C HIS A 332 12.17 16.40 -19.14
N GLU A 333 12.99 17.44 -19.27
CA GLU A 333 14.42 17.35 -19.02
C GLU A 333 14.91 18.50 -18.14
N LEU A 334 15.22 18.17 -16.88
CA LEU A 334 15.81 19.10 -15.92
C LEU A 334 17.34 19.04 -16.03
N ARG A 335 17.94 20.22 -16.25
CA ARG A 335 19.40 20.36 -16.30
C ARG A 335 19.89 21.36 -15.27
N LEU A 336 21.09 21.13 -14.75
CA LEU A 336 21.81 22.05 -13.88
C LEU A 336 23.25 22.18 -14.36
N GLY A 337 23.66 23.39 -14.74
CA GLY A 337 24.98 23.62 -15.35
C GLY A 337 25.20 22.81 -16.64
N GLY A 338 24.13 22.57 -17.40
CA GLY A 338 24.12 21.74 -18.62
C GLY A 338 24.06 20.23 -18.38
N GLN A 339 24.22 19.76 -17.15
CA GLN A 339 24.18 18.34 -16.80
C GLN A 339 22.74 17.88 -16.59
N VAL A 340 22.41 16.69 -17.08
CA VAL A 340 21.16 15.98 -16.74
C VAL A 340 21.32 15.26 -15.41
N ASP A 341 20.21 14.79 -14.84
CA ASP A 341 20.18 14.00 -13.61
C ASP A 341 20.81 12.61 -13.83
N SER A 342 22.14 12.57 -13.95
CA SER A 342 22.95 11.38 -14.24
C SER A 342 23.87 11.03 -13.06
N CYS A 343 23.34 11.14 -11.85
CA CYS A 343 23.89 10.60 -10.62
C CYS A 343 25.06 11.37 -9.94
N SER A 344 25.66 12.44 -10.45
CA SER A 344 26.79 13.10 -9.73
C SER A 344 27.12 14.54 -10.17
N ALA A 345 26.16 15.46 -10.21
CA ALA A 345 26.53 16.85 -10.45
C ALA A 345 27.30 17.43 -9.25
N ALA A 346 28.50 17.94 -9.50
CA ALA A 346 29.32 18.63 -8.51
C ALA A 346 29.48 20.10 -8.91
N LEU A 347 29.13 21.01 -8.00
CA LEU A 347 29.20 22.46 -8.18
C LEU A 347 30.31 23.05 -7.31
N ARG A 348 30.96 24.09 -7.82
CA ARG A 348 31.94 24.86 -7.04
C ARG A 348 31.21 25.73 -6.01
N PRO A 349 31.69 25.82 -4.76
CA PRO A 349 31.11 26.71 -3.75
C PRO A 349 31.00 28.15 -4.26
N GLY A 350 29.81 28.75 -4.13
CA GLY A 350 29.54 30.11 -4.60
C GLY A 350 29.52 30.31 -6.13
N GLY A 351 29.69 29.23 -6.91
CA GLY A 351 29.64 29.27 -8.37
C GLY A 351 28.23 29.56 -8.89
N HIS A 352 28.14 30.14 -10.08
CA HIS A 352 26.88 30.47 -10.74
C HIS A 352 26.55 29.44 -11.81
N TYR A 353 25.35 28.89 -11.76
CA TYR A 353 24.91 27.81 -12.63
C TYR A 353 23.49 28.05 -13.12
N LEU A 354 23.26 27.84 -14.41
CA LEU A 354 21.93 27.89 -14.98
C LEU A 354 21.24 26.54 -14.79
N ALA A 355 20.05 26.57 -14.19
CA ALA A 355 19.11 25.47 -14.22
C ALA A 355 18.09 25.71 -15.33
N THR A 356 17.79 24.69 -16.13
CA THR A 356 16.83 24.79 -17.24
C THR A 356 15.88 23.61 -17.20
N ILE A 357 14.63 23.84 -17.57
CA ILE A 357 13.61 22.79 -17.68
C ILE A 357 12.81 22.97 -18.97
N GLU A 358 12.54 21.86 -19.63
CA GLU A 358 11.50 21.80 -20.67
C GLU A 358 10.16 21.45 -20.02
N ALA A 359 9.23 22.41 -20.05
CA ALA A 359 7.90 22.27 -19.49
C ALA A 359 6.82 22.45 -20.57
N SER A 360 5.77 21.65 -20.50
CA SER A 360 4.62 21.75 -21.41
C SER A 360 3.33 21.41 -20.69
N ASP A 361 2.27 22.13 -21.03
CA ASP A 361 0.91 21.83 -20.58
C ASP A 361 0.13 21.09 -21.68
N PRO A 362 -0.59 19.98 -21.39
CA PRO A 362 -1.34 19.25 -22.41
C PRO A 362 -2.49 20.05 -23.03
N GLU A 363 -3.08 20.98 -22.29
CA GLU A 363 -4.16 21.86 -22.73
C GLU A 363 -3.63 23.18 -23.32
N GLY A 364 -2.34 23.47 -23.13
CA GLY A 364 -1.66 24.66 -23.64
C GLY A 364 -1.72 25.84 -22.69
N ASP A 365 -2.05 25.61 -21.42
CA ASP A 365 -2.14 26.65 -20.40
C ASP A 365 -0.76 27.24 -20.07
N PRO A 366 -0.68 28.55 -19.76
CA PRO A 366 0.57 29.18 -19.37
C PRO A 366 1.06 28.66 -18.01
N LEU A 367 2.29 28.15 -17.97
CA LEU A 367 2.85 27.55 -16.76
C LEU A 367 3.56 28.58 -15.86
N LYS A 368 3.29 28.48 -14.56
CA LYS A 368 4.06 29.17 -13.51
C LYS A 368 5.03 28.20 -12.85
N LEU A 369 6.33 28.49 -12.97
CA LEU A 369 7.37 27.67 -12.37
C LEU A 369 7.84 28.24 -11.02
N THR A 370 8.09 27.35 -10.08
CA THR A 370 8.75 27.62 -8.81
C THR A 370 10.01 26.75 -8.71
N TRP A 371 11.10 27.38 -8.28
CA TRP A 371 12.41 26.79 -8.16
C TRP A 371 12.88 26.97 -6.73
N GLU A 372 13.27 25.88 -6.08
CA GLU A 372 13.75 25.90 -4.70
C GLU A 372 15.01 25.05 -4.58
N VAL A 373 15.95 25.48 -3.74
CA VAL A 373 17.09 24.65 -3.36
C VAL A 373 17.00 24.36 -1.88
N VAL A 374 17.06 23.08 -1.52
CA VAL A 374 17.08 22.61 -0.14
C VAL A 374 18.38 21.87 0.14
N GLN A 375 18.75 21.78 1.41
CA GLN A 375 19.74 20.78 1.83
C GLN A 375 19.15 19.38 1.54
N ASP A 376 19.92 18.51 0.90
CA ASP A 376 19.45 17.14 0.64
C ASP A 376 19.43 16.38 1.97
N VAL A 377 18.41 15.53 2.15
CA VAL A 377 18.31 14.72 3.37
C VAL A 377 19.13 13.44 3.22
N ASP A 378 19.88 13.09 4.25
CA ASP A 378 20.73 11.90 4.28
C ASP A 378 20.26 10.93 5.36
N GLU A 379 19.09 10.27 5.17
CA GLU A 379 18.48 9.59 6.32
C GLU A 379 17.75 8.29 5.97
N ASN A 380 18.39 7.17 6.35
CA ASN A 380 17.75 5.87 6.54
C ASN A 380 17.19 5.70 7.99
N PHE A 381 17.07 6.76 8.81
CA PHE A 381 16.99 6.62 10.29
C PHE A 381 15.81 7.27 11.01
N VAL A 382 15.17 8.29 10.44
CA VAL A 382 13.96 8.86 11.03
C VAL A 382 12.76 8.06 10.51
N LEU A 383 11.89 7.61 11.44
CA LEU A 383 10.62 6.99 11.07
C LEU A 383 9.92 7.91 10.07
N PRO A 384 9.37 7.40 8.95
CA PRO A 384 8.75 8.24 7.93
C PRO A 384 7.71 9.24 8.47
N GLN A 385 7.15 9.01 9.66
CA GLN A 385 6.12 9.83 10.31
C GLN A 385 6.65 11.10 10.99
N ASP A 386 7.93 11.14 11.35
CA ASP A 386 8.53 12.27 12.06
C ASP A 386 9.36 13.17 11.13
N ARG A 387 9.31 12.92 9.82
CA ARG A 387 10.09 13.65 8.82
C ARG A 387 9.43 14.98 8.48
N THR A 388 10.23 16.03 8.43
CA THR A 388 9.81 17.38 8.00
C THR A 388 10.68 17.83 6.83
N ALA A 389 10.11 18.63 5.94
CA ALA A 389 10.84 19.15 4.79
C ALA A 389 11.90 20.17 5.26
N PRO A 390 13.14 20.13 4.71
CA PRO A 390 14.11 21.18 4.96
C PRO A 390 13.62 22.52 4.39
N GLU A 391 13.95 23.60 5.09
CA GLU A 391 13.63 24.95 4.62
C GLU A 391 14.40 25.29 3.32
N PRO A 392 13.73 25.91 2.33
CA PRO A 392 14.40 26.38 1.12
C PRO A 392 15.44 27.48 1.39
N LEU A 393 16.60 27.35 0.75
CA LEU A 393 17.69 28.34 0.74
C LEU A 393 17.37 29.43 -0.29
N LYS A 394 16.60 30.44 0.14
CA LYS A 394 16.06 31.49 -0.74
C LYS A 394 17.13 32.29 -1.47
N GLU A 395 18.30 32.46 -0.88
CA GLU A 395 19.44 33.19 -1.43
C GLU A 395 20.15 32.48 -2.58
N VAL A 396 19.89 31.18 -2.76
CA VAL A 396 20.51 30.37 -3.83
C VAL A 396 19.90 30.70 -5.19
N VAL A 397 18.58 30.94 -5.26
CA VAL A 397 17.90 31.28 -6.51
C VAL A 397 17.97 32.79 -6.73
N LEU A 398 18.89 33.23 -7.60
CA LEU A 398 19.14 34.66 -7.82
C LEU A 398 18.08 35.32 -8.72
N ARG A 399 17.65 34.60 -9.76
CA ARG A 399 16.54 34.97 -10.65
C ARG A 399 15.94 33.71 -11.24
N SER A 400 14.67 33.76 -11.59
CA SER A 400 13.97 32.68 -12.28
C SER A 400 12.88 33.21 -13.19
N ASP A 401 12.54 32.41 -14.20
CA ASP A 401 11.39 32.61 -15.07
C ASP A 401 10.69 31.25 -15.35
N ALA A 402 9.87 31.22 -16.41
CA ALA A 402 9.08 30.06 -16.81
C ALA A 402 9.91 28.91 -17.43
N LYS A 403 11.22 29.06 -17.63
CA LYS A 403 12.09 28.04 -18.28
C LYS A 403 13.42 27.86 -17.57
N GLU A 404 13.94 28.90 -16.94
CA GLU A 404 15.27 28.86 -16.32
C GLU A 404 15.32 29.50 -14.93
N ALA A 405 16.33 29.10 -14.16
CA ALA A 405 16.73 29.76 -12.93
C ALA A 405 18.25 29.89 -12.86
N LEU A 406 18.75 31.08 -12.50
CA LEU A 406 20.15 31.28 -12.20
C LEU A 406 20.40 31.01 -10.72
N LEU A 407 21.21 29.99 -10.44
CA LEU A 407 21.54 29.57 -9.09
C LEU A 407 22.94 30.05 -8.72
N ARG A 408 23.11 30.50 -7.47
CA ARG A 408 24.41 30.61 -6.81
C ARG A 408 24.56 29.44 -5.86
N ALA A 409 25.40 28.48 -6.20
CA ALA A 409 25.64 27.31 -5.37
C ALA A 409 26.01 27.74 -3.93
N PRO A 410 25.46 27.07 -2.90
CA PRO A 410 25.83 27.31 -1.50
C PRO A 410 27.36 27.38 -1.31
N THR A 411 27.83 28.15 -0.32
CA THR A 411 29.26 28.17 0.04
C THR A 411 29.64 27.01 0.95
N LYS A 412 28.68 26.51 1.73
CA LYS A 412 28.84 25.34 2.59
C LYS A 412 28.90 24.08 1.73
N LYS A 413 29.98 23.31 1.89
CA LYS A 413 30.15 21.97 1.29
C LYS A 413 29.02 21.03 1.74
N GLY A 414 28.49 20.21 0.83
CA GLY A 414 27.48 19.21 1.16
C GLY A 414 26.53 18.87 0.01
N ALA A 415 25.58 17.97 0.29
CA ALA A 415 24.53 17.57 -0.63
C ALA A 415 23.34 18.53 -0.56
N TYR A 416 22.82 18.90 -1.73
CA TYR A 416 21.67 19.77 -1.92
C TYR A 416 20.77 19.22 -3.02
N ARG A 417 19.54 19.71 -3.08
CA ARG A 417 18.58 19.32 -4.09
C ARG A 417 17.86 20.54 -4.65
N LEU A 418 17.86 20.66 -5.96
CA LEU A 418 17.00 21.57 -6.70
C LEU A 418 15.62 20.91 -6.85
N LEU A 419 14.57 21.61 -6.46
CA LEU A 419 13.18 21.23 -6.61
C LEU A 419 12.53 22.17 -7.64
N VAL A 420 11.78 21.60 -8.58
CA VAL A 420 11.07 22.35 -9.62
C VAL A 420 9.62 21.94 -9.62
N MET A 421 8.73 22.92 -9.58
CA MET A 421 7.28 22.72 -9.69
C MET A 421 6.73 23.64 -10.78
N ALA A 422 5.93 23.10 -11.70
CA ALA A 422 5.19 23.87 -12.71
C ALA A 422 3.70 23.73 -12.44
N SER A 423 3.01 24.84 -12.16
CA SER A 423 1.56 24.92 -11.98
C SER A 423 0.89 25.45 -13.24
N ASP A 424 -0.24 24.86 -13.61
CA ASP A 424 -1.11 25.29 -14.71
C ASP A 424 -2.02 26.48 -14.31
N GLY A 425 -2.14 26.79 -13.01
CA GLY A 425 -3.14 27.74 -12.51
C GLY A 425 -4.59 27.23 -12.51
N HIS A 426 -4.81 26.00 -12.97
CA HIS A 426 -6.09 25.32 -13.12
C HIS A 426 -6.22 24.08 -12.21
N GLY A 427 -5.33 23.95 -11.21
CA GLY A 427 -5.41 22.96 -10.16
C GLY A 427 -4.55 21.72 -10.39
N SER A 428 -3.59 21.78 -11.31
CA SER A 428 -2.62 20.71 -11.53
C SER A 428 -1.18 21.21 -11.50
N VAL A 429 -0.29 20.33 -11.09
CA VAL A 429 1.15 20.61 -11.05
C VAL A 429 1.98 19.46 -11.60
N ALA A 430 3.15 19.81 -12.13
CA ALA A 430 4.22 18.88 -12.41
C ALA A 430 5.40 19.13 -11.48
N THR A 431 6.11 18.08 -11.10
CA THR A 431 7.21 18.17 -10.13
C THR A 431 8.42 17.39 -10.62
N HIS A 432 9.61 17.93 -10.42
CA HIS A 432 10.87 17.23 -10.63
C HIS A 432 11.91 17.70 -9.60
N SER A 433 12.98 16.94 -9.44
CA SER A 433 14.07 17.27 -8.52
C SER A 433 15.40 16.87 -9.14
N PHE A 434 16.47 17.52 -8.71
CA PHE A 434 17.82 17.25 -9.17
C PHE A 434 18.78 17.36 -7.96
N PRO A 435 19.35 16.25 -7.47
CA PRO A 435 20.37 16.30 -6.43
C PRO A 435 21.73 16.75 -6.99
N PHE A 436 22.44 17.58 -6.24
CA PHE A 436 23.80 18.02 -6.57
C PHE A 436 24.65 18.15 -5.30
N TYR A 437 25.96 18.04 -5.47
CA TYR A 437 26.92 18.21 -4.39
C TYR A 437 27.70 19.51 -4.58
N VAL A 438 27.92 20.25 -3.49
CA VAL A 438 28.76 21.45 -3.48
C VAL A 438 30.12 21.08 -2.91
N GLY A 439 31.19 21.31 -3.68
CA GLY A 439 32.56 21.00 -3.31
C GLY A 439 33.06 19.68 -3.90
N VAL A 440 34.20 19.21 -3.38
CA VAL A 440 34.81 17.92 -3.76
C VAL A 440 34.38 16.86 -2.75
N LEU A 441 33.76 15.78 -3.23
CA LEU A 441 33.42 14.62 -2.42
C LEU A 441 34.71 13.86 -2.05
N THR A 442 35.03 13.79 -0.76
CA THR A 442 36.21 13.10 -0.21
C THR A 442 35.86 11.72 0.35
N GLU A 443 36.87 10.90 0.61
CA GLU A 443 36.68 9.61 1.30
C GLU A 443 36.08 9.80 2.71
N GLU A 444 36.54 10.82 3.45
CA GLU A 444 35.99 11.19 4.76
C GLU A 444 34.50 11.55 4.69
N ASP A 445 34.06 12.28 3.65
CA ASP A 445 32.63 12.56 3.46
C ASP A 445 31.86 11.25 3.23
N MET A 446 32.42 10.34 2.44
CA MET A 446 31.78 9.06 2.14
C MET A 446 31.74 8.13 3.34
N GLU A 447 32.76 8.14 4.20
CA GLU A 447 32.75 7.44 5.48
C GLU A 447 31.67 8.01 6.38
N LYS A 448 31.59 9.33 6.51
CA LYS A 448 30.55 9.99 7.31
C LYS A 448 29.14 9.65 6.80
N ILE A 449 28.89 9.75 5.50
CA ILE A 449 27.61 9.39 4.88
C ILE A 449 27.27 7.91 5.12
N LYS A 450 28.27 7.01 5.10
CA LYS A 450 28.05 5.57 5.36
C LYS A 450 27.86 5.25 6.83
N GLU A 451 28.59 5.93 7.73
CA GLU A 451 28.47 5.78 9.18
C GLU A 451 27.11 6.28 9.65
N GLU A 452 26.74 7.49 9.21
CA GLU A 452 25.39 8.04 9.36
C GLU A 452 24.39 7.06 8.72
N GLY A 453 24.70 6.51 7.54
CA GLY A 453 23.97 5.51 6.76
C GLY A 453 23.92 4.08 7.28
N SER A 454 24.53 3.74 8.41
CA SER A 454 24.53 2.38 8.99
C SER A 454 23.52 2.26 10.14
N PHE A 455 22.62 1.28 10.07
CA PHE A 455 21.66 0.99 11.14
C PHE A 455 22.41 0.50 12.39
N LYS A 456 22.88 1.41 13.25
CA LYS A 456 23.27 1.03 14.61
C LYS A 456 21.98 0.72 15.35
N LYS A 457 21.61 -0.57 15.32
CA LYS A 457 20.77 -1.18 16.35
C LYS A 457 21.34 -0.66 17.67
N LYS A 458 20.63 0.21 18.40
CA LYS A 458 20.86 0.36 19.83
C LYS A 458 20.49 -1.01 20.41
N LEU A 459 21.40 -1.97 20.28
CA LEU A 459 21.49 -3.06 21.24
C LEU A 459 21.85 -2.32 22.52
N SER A 460 20.82 -2.02 23.33
CA SER A 460 21.03 -1.77 24.74
C SER A 460 21.88 -2.92 25.23
N SER A 461 23.12 -2.63 25.57
CA SER A 461 24.00 -3.53 26.30
C SER A 461 23.27 -3.91 27.58
N VAL A 462 22.63 -5.09 27.59
CA VAL A 462 22.24 -5.75 28.82
C VAL A 462 23.53 -6.37 29.35
N ASN A 463 24.14 -5.67 30.31
CA ASN A 463 25.05 -6.28 31.28
C ASN A 463 24.23 -7.03 32.31
#